data_AF-A0A957DLZ3-F1
#
_entry.id   AF-A0A957DLZ3-F1
#
_cell.length_a   1.000
_cell.length_b   1.000
_cell.length_c   1.000
_cell.angle_alpha   90.00
_cell.angle_beta   90.00
_cell.angle_gamma   90.00
#
_symmetry.space_group_name_H-M   'P 1'
#
loop_
_entity.id
_entity.type
_entity.pdbx_description
1 polymer ?
#
loop_
_entity_poly.entity_id
_entity_poly.type
_entity_poly.pdbx_seq_one_letter_code
_entity_poly.pdbx_strand_id
1 'polypeptide(L)'
;YSAVSVNAVLAPTADPVETVLDIKPTEAVPEVEVVQNGRFLTKMQAGRDVMFAENGRSFIRVDRPRMVNLIANPNFASHTLRLIFQARGLALYAFTFTGCVASTNDSSSADTFRVP
;
A
#
# COMPACT_ATOMS: atom_id res chain seq x y z
N TYR A 1 -11.26 -4.11 0.40
CA TYR A 1 -10.46 -4.53 1.56
C TYR A 1 -11.02 -3.86 2.82
N SER A 2 -10.88 -4.49 3.99
CA SER A 2 -11.31 -3.91 5.27
C SER A 2 -10.10 -3.82 6.19
N ALA A 3 -9.48 -2.64 6.27
CA ALA A 3 -8.22 -2.42 6.98
C ALA A 3 -7.98 -0.93 7.24
N VAL A 4 -7.08 -0.64 8.17
CA VAL A 4 -6.54 0.71 8.41
C VAL A 4 -5.39 0.98 7.42
N SER A 5 -4.51 0.01 7.20
CA SER A 5 -3.38 0.16 6.28
C SER A 5 -3.27 -0.97 5.26
N VAL A 6 -2.67 -0.64 4.12
CA VAL A 6 -2.38 -1.58 3.03
C VAL A 6 -0.93 -1.41 2.60
N ASN A 7 -0.20 -2.52 2.52
CA ASN A 7 1.10 -2.59 1.86
C ASN A 7 1.02 -3.51 0.64
N ALA A 8 1.97 -3.35 -0.27
CA ALA A 8 2.14 -4.22 -1.43
C ALA A 8 3.61 -4.56 -1.63
N VAL A 9 3.90 -5.77 -2.10
CA VAL A 9 5.25 -6.15 -2.56
C VAL A 9 5.29 -5.98 -4.08
N LEU A 10 6.11 -5.03 -4.54
CA LEU A 10 6.23 -4.66 -5.95
C LEU A 10 7.69 -4.73 -6.41
N ALA A 11 7.90 -5.05 -7.68
CA ALA A 11 9.20 -4.99 -8.36
C ALA A 11 9.05 -4.31 -9.74
N PRO A 12 10.10 -3.61 -10.22
CA PRO A 12 10.09 -2.95 -11.53
C PRO A 12 9.90 -3.92 -12.70
N THR A 13 10.27 -5.18 -12.51
CA THR A 13 10.13 -6.28 -13.47
C THR A 13 9.73 -7.57 -12.76
N ALA A 14 9.06 -8.48 -13.47
CA ALA A 14 8.82 -9.85 -13.04
C ALA A 14 10.03 -10.77 -13.28
N ASP A 15 10.97 -10.36 -14.13
CA ASP A 15 12.15 -11.15 -14.48
C ASP A 15 13.28 -10.96 -13.45
N PRO A 16 13.70 -12.01 -12.74
CA PRO A 16 14.76 -11.91 -11.75
C PRO A 16 16.13 -11.60 -12.37
N VAL A 17 16.38 -11.98 -13.63
CA VAL A 17 17.63 -11.68 -14.35
C VAL A 17 17.68 -10.19 -14.66
N GLU A 18 16.59 -9.62 -15.17
CA GLU A 18 16.50 -8.17 -15.40
C GLU A 18 16.69 -7.39 -14.09
N THR A 19 16.12 -7.90 -12.98
CA THR A 19 16.32 -7.31 -11.65
C THR A 19 17.78 -7.33 -11.21
N VAL A 20 18.48 -8.46 -11.37
CA VAL A 20 19.89 -8.62 -10.95
C VAL A 20 20.82 -7.76 -11.79
N LEU A 21 20.50 -7.60 -13.08
CA LEU A 21 21.31 -6.83 -14.03
C LEU A 21 20.91 -5.34 -14.11
N ASP A 22 19.96 -4.88 -13.30
CA ASP A 22 19.36 -3.54 -13.34
C ASP A 22 18.90 -3.13 -14.75
N ILE A 23 18.37 -4.10 -15.49
CA ILE A 23 17.80 -3.90 -16.82
C ILE A 23 16.39 -3.33 -16.63
N LYS A 24 16.15 -2.18 -17.26
CA LYS A 24 14.82 -1.58 -17.28
C LYS A 24 14.01 -2.18 -18.44
N PRO A 25 12.91 -2.90 -18.17
CA PRO A 25 12.09 -3.49 -19.23
C PRO A 25 11.39 -2.45 -20.11
N THR A 26 11.36 -1.18 -19.67
CA THR A 26 10.81 -0.06 -20.40
C THR A 26 11.52 1.24 -20.04
N GLU A 27 11.57 2.18 -20.98
CA GLU A 27 12.01 3.55 -20.72
C GLU A 27 10.97 4.37 -19.91
N ALA A 28 9.74 3.86 -19.78
CA ALA A 28 8.71 4.50 -18.97
C ALA A 28 9.10 4.49 -17.49
N VAL A 29 8.82 5.60 -16.79
CA VAL A 29 9.01 5.70 -15.35
C VAL A 29 8.14 4.63 -14.68
N PRO A 30 8.67 3.81 -13.74
CA PRO A 30 7.92 2.73 -13.10
C PRO A 30 6.99 3.29 -12.01
N GLU A 31 6.03 4.10 -12.44
CA GLU A 31 5.01 4.71 -11.60
C GLU A 31 3.73 3.89 -11.60
N VAL A 32 3.15 3.74 -10.41
CA VAL A 32 1.87 3.10 -10.19
C VAL A 32 0.96 4.09 -9.50
N GLU A 33 -0.15 4.46 -10.14
CA GLU A 33 -1.14 5.32 -9.52
C GLU A 33 -1.93 4.53 -8.47
N VAL A 34 -2.24 5.20 -7.37
CA VAL A 34 -2.95 4.62 -6.23
C VAL A 34 -4.27 5.34 -6.06
N VAL A 35 -5.37 4.62 -6.24
CA VAL A 35 -6.73 5.18 -6.19
C VAL A 35 -7.53 4.42 -5.14
N GLN A 36 -8.19 5.14 -4.24
CA GLN A 36 -9.10 4.56 -3.24
C GLN A 36 -10.51 5.09 -3.44
N ASN A 37 -11.50 4.19 -3.45
CA ASN A 37 -12.93 4.53 -3.63
C ASN A 37 -13.18 5.41 -4.86
N GLY A 38 -12.46 5.15 -5.95
CA GLY A 38 -12.57 5.87 -7.22
C GLY A 38 -11.89 7.24 -7.27
N ARG A 39 -11.18 7.67 -6.21
CA ARG A 39 -10.48 8.95 -6.14
C ARG A 39 -8.99 8.77 -5.82
N PHE A 40 -8.16 9.71 -6.29
CA PHE A 40 -6.79 9.81 -5.78
C PHE A 40 -6.81 10.07 -4.27
N LEU A 41 -5.75 9.63 -3.60
CA LEU A 41 -5.65 9.70 -2.15
C LEU A 41 -5.58 11.16 -1.68
N THR A 42 -5.95 11.37 -0.43
CA THR A 42 -5.57 12.56 0.32
C THR A 42 -4.32 12.28 1.14
N LYS A 43 -3.64 13.33 1.63
CA LYS A 43 -2.49 13.18 2.55
C LYS A 43 -2.83 12.37 3.81
N MET A 44 -4.10 12.37 4.26
CA MET A 44 -4.55 11.62 5.43
C MET A 44 -4.78 10.13 5.16
N GLN A 45 -4.86 9.72 3.90
CA GLN A 45 -5.07 8.31 3.51
C GLN A 45 -3.80 7.69 2.94
N ALA A 46 -2.88 8.53 2.47
CA ALA A 46 -1.64 8.12 1.81
C ALA A 46 -0.71 7.40 2.79
N GLY A 47 -0.28 6.20 2.37
CA GLY A 47 0.84 5.55 2.99
C GLY A 47 2.14 6.32 2.76
N ARG A 48 3.17 6.02 3.55
CA ARG A 48 4.44 6.76 3.55
C ARG A 48 5.22 6.72 2.24
N ASP A 49 4.94 5.75 1.37
CA ASP A 49 5.62 5.61 0.08
C ASP A 49 4.87 6.33 -1.06
N VAL A 50 3.68 6.90 -0.79
CA VAL A 50 2.87 7.61 -1.79
C VAL A 50 3.34 9.05 -1.97
N MET A 51 3.52 9.41 -3.23
CA MET A 51 3.85 10.74 -3.71
C MET A 51 2.63 11.37 -4.38
N PHE A 52 2.64 12.70 -4.48
CA PHE A 52 1.59 13.48 -5.13
C PHE A 52 2.17 14.31 -6.27
N ALA A 53 1.57 14.22 -7.46
CA ALA A 53 1.89 15.10 -8.56
C ALA A 53 1.21 16.47 -8.35
N GLU A 54 1.62 17.50 -9.10
CA GLU A 54 1.07 18.85 -9.00
C GLU A 54 -0.45 18.90 -9.24
N ASN A 55 -0.98 17.99 -10.07
CA ASN A 55 -2.41 17.86 -10.35
C ASN A 55 -3.20 17.04 -9.30
N GLY A 56 -2.57 16.66 -8.18
CA GLY A 56 -3.20 15.89 -7.11
C GLY A 56 -3.26 14.38 -7.34
N ARG A 57 -2.67 13.85 -8.42
CA ARG A 57 -2.55 12.40 -8.62
C ARG A 57 -1.66 11.78 -7.55
N SER A 58 -2.16 10.76 -6.86
CA SER A 58 -1.38 9.93 -5.93
C SER A 58 -0.75 8.74 -6.66
N PHE A 59 0.56 8.56 -6.49
CA PHE A 59 1.33 7.51 -7.13
C PHE A 59 2.48 7.03 -6.24
N ILE A 60 3.07 5.89 -6.59
CA ILE A 60 4.34 5.42 -6.03
C ILE A 60 5.35 5.22 -7.16
N ARG A 61 6.64 5.22 -6.81
CA ARG A 61 7.72 4.77 -7.69
C ARG A 61 8.23 3.41 -7.24
N VAL A 62 8.36 2.50 -8.19
CA VAL A 62 8.85 1.13 -7.98
C VAL A 62 10.17 0.99 -8.73
N ASP A 63 11.23 1.54 -8.15
CA ASP A 63 12.60 1.50 -8.70
C ASP A 63 13.35 0.21 -8.37
N ARG A 64 12.91 -0.52 -7.34
CA ARG A 64 13.50 -1.78 -6.90
C ARG A 64 12.45 -2.69 -6.25
N PRO A 65 12.69 -4.01 -6.18
CA PRO A 65 11.85 -4.93 -5.43
C PRO A 65 11.78 -4.53 -3.94
N ARG A 66 10.59 -4.19 -3.45
CA ARG A 66 10.37 -3.91 -2.02
C ARG A 66 8.88 -3.99 -1.62
N MET A 67 8.65 -4.09 -0.32
CA MET A 67 7.35 -3.77 0.25
C MET A 67 7.17 -2.24 0.32
N VAL A 68 6.07 -1.75 -0.23
CA VAL A 68 5.65 -0.34 -0.19
C VAL A 68 4.38 -0.19 0.63
N ASN A 69 4.26 0.91 1.36
CA ASN A 69 3.10 1.28 2.12
C ASN A 69 2.21 2.22 1.29
N LEU A 70 1.06 1.70 0.85
CA LEU A 70 0.15 2.36 -0.09
C LEU A 70 -0.91 3.21 0.62
N ILE A 71 -1.48 2.66 1.70
CA ILE A 71 -2.62 3.25 2.40
C ILE A 71 -2.33 3.27 3.89
N ALA A 72 -2.65 4.38 4.54
CA ALA A 72 -2.68 4.58 5.98
C ALA A 72 -3.91 5.42 6.34
N ASN A 73 -5.10 4.81 6.28
CA ASN A 73 -6.34 5.49 6.64
C ASN A 73 -6.37 5.77 8.15
N PRO A 74 -7.09 6.82 8.60
CA PRO A 74 -7.21 7.12 10.03
C PRO A 74 -8.07 6.10 10.80
N ASN A 75 -9.01 5.44 10.11
CA ASN A 75 -9.99 4.55 10.73
C ASN A 75 -10.09 3.23 9.96
N PHE A 76 -10.47 2.16 10.67
CA PHE A 76 -10.80 0.89 10.05
C PHE A 76 -12.14 1.00 9.33
N ALA A 77 -12.15 0.72 8.02
CA ALA A 77 -13.36 0.69 7.22
C ALA A 77 -13.16 -0.18 5.96
N SER A 78 -14.27 -0.46 5.26
CA SER A 78 -14.25 -1.14 3.97
C SER A 78 -14.03 -0.15 2.83
N HIS A 79 -13.07 -0.45 1.96
CA HIS A 79 -12.67 0.40 0.85
C HIS A 79 -12.32 -0.43 -0.40
N THR A 80 -12.36 0.22 -1.56
CA THR A 80 -11.83 -0.33 -2.81
C THR A 80 -10.50 0.32 -3.13
N LEU A 81 -9.46 -0.49 -3.36
CA LEU A 81 -8.16 -0.04 -3.86
C LEU A 81 -8.05 -0.38 -5.34
N ARG A 82 -7.57 0.56 -6.15
CA ARG A 82 -7.21 0.35 -7.55
C ARG A 82 -5.79 0.84 -7.77
N LEU A 83 -4.96 -0.03 -8.36
CA LEU A 83 -3.60 0.29 -8.81
C LEU A 83 -3.61 0.39 -10.33
N ILE A 84 -3.03 1.46 -10.88
CA ILE A 84 -2.95 1.68 -12.34
C ILE A 84 -1.49 1.73 -12.72
N PHE A 85 -1.06 0.70 -13.47
CA PHE A 85 0.32 0.54 -13.91
C PHE A 85 0.50 1.28 -15.24
N GLN A 86 1.39 2.28 -15.26
CA GLN A 86 1.67 3.07 -16.47
C GLN A 86 2.79 2.44 -17.31
N ALA A 87 3.60 1.59 -16.71
CA ALA A 87 4.70 0.85 -17.34
C ALA A 87 4.39 -0.65 -17.45
N ARG A 88 4.93 -1.30 -18.47
CA ARG A 88 4.88 -2.76 -18.65
C ARG A 88 6.00 -3.41 -17.84
N GLY A 89 5.84 -4.69 -17.50
CA GLY A 89 6.85 -5.49 -16.81
C GLY A 89 6.76 -5.44 -15.28
N LEU A 90 6.17 -4.39 -14.70
CA LEU A 90 5.96 -4.26 -13.25
C LEU A 90 5.24 -5.49 -12.66
N ALA A 91 5.79 -6.00 -11.56
CA ALA A 91 5.28 -7.17 -10.87
C ALA A 91 4.71 -6.80 -9.50
N LEU A 92 3.52 -7.33 -9.19
CA LEU A 92 2.86 -7.27 -7.89
C LEU A 92 2.75 -8.69 -7.34
N TYR A 93 3.38 -8.94 -6.20
CA TYR A 93 3.48 -10.28 -5.63
C TYR A 93 2.49 -10.53 -4.50
N ALA A 94 2.25 -9.51 -3.67
CA ALA A 94 1.43 -9.66 -2.49
C ALA A 94 0.80 -8.34 -2.05
N PHE A 95 -0.32 -8.44 -1.35
CA PHE A 95 -0.85 -7.39 -0.50
C PHE A 95 -0.79 -7.83 0.96
N THR A 96 -0.52 -6.90 1.87
CA THR A 96 -0.72 -7.10 3.31
C THR A 96 -1.62 -6.01 3.87
N PHE A 97 -2.45 -6.39 4.83
CA PHE A 97 -3.46 -5.52 5.43
C PHE A 97 -3.26 -5.49 6.93
N THR A 98 -3.37 -4.31 7.54
CA THR A 98 -3.40 -4.21 9.00
C THR A 98 -4.67 -3.52 9.46
N GLY A 99 -5.30 -4.06 10.49
CA GLY A 99 -6.46 -3.46 11.14
C GLY A 99 -6.40 -3.79 12.62
N CYS A 100 -6.40 -2.76 13.47
CA CYS A 100 -6.72 -2.94 14.87
C CYS A 100 -8.25 -2.92 14.99
N VAL A 101 -8.85 -4.11 15.09
CA VAL A 101 -10.18 -4.24 15.68
C VAL A 101 -9.97 -4.25 17.19
N ALA A 102 -10.06 -3.08 17.81
CA ALA A 102 -10.32 -3.07 19.24
C ALA A 102 -11.71 -3.70 19.43
N SER A 103 -11.78 -4.86 20.06
CA SER A 103 -13.04 -5.51 20.40
C SER A 103 -13.83 -4.55 21.30
N THR A 104 -14.91 -3.97 20.80
CA THR A 104 -15.76 -3.03 21.56
C THR A 104 -16.55 -3.68 22.70
N ASN A 105 -16.24 -4.93 23.05
CA ASN A 105 -16.83 -5.66 24.17
C ASN A 105 -15.96 -5.72 25.43
N ASP A 106 -14.79 -5.07 25.46
CA ASP A 106 -13.89 -5.15 26.63
C ASP A 106 -14.05 -3.99 27.62
N SER A 107 -15.27 -3.46 27.76
CA SER A 107 -15.63 -2.50 28.81
C SER A 107 -15.98 -3.16 30.15
N SER A 108 -15.61 -4.43 30.39
CA SER A 108 -15.76 -5.05 31.72
C SER A 108 -14.55 -5.83 32.24
N SER A 109 -13.36 -5.73 31.63
CA SER A 109 -12.19 -6.53 32.04
C SER A 109 -10.92 -5.71 32.25
N ALA A 110 -11.02 -4.39 32.40
CA ALA A 110 -9.89 -3.59 32.84
C ALA A 110 -9.67 -3.80 34.36
N ASP A 111 -8.47 -4.28 34.68
CA ASP A 111 -7.81 -4.20 36.00
C ASP A 111 -8.23 -5.14 37.13
N THR A 112 -8.21 -6.46 36.93
CA THR A 112 -7.74 -7.33 38.03
C THR A 112 -7.09 -8.62 37.57
N PHE A 113 -5.76 -8.65 37.51
CA PHE A 113 -5.00 -9.90 37.52
C PHE A 113 -4.60 -10.18 38.97
N ARG A 114 -5.24 -11.18 39.62
CA ARG A 114 -4.75 -11.73 40.89
C ARG A 114 -3.96 -12.99 40.61
N VAL A 115 -2.71 -13.00 41.07
CA VAL A 115 -1.80 -14.15 41.03
C VAL A 115 -2.01 -15.00 42.30
N PRO A 116 -1.94 -16.34 42.22
CA PRO A 116 -1.96 -17.24 43.39
C PRO A 116 -0.68 -17.14 44.24
#